data_AF-A0A815NAI7-F1
#
_entry.id   AF-A0A815NAI7-F1
#
_cell.length_a   1.000
_cell.length_b   1.000
_cell.length_c   1.000
_cell.angle_alpha   90.00
_cell.angle_beta   90.00
_cell.angle_gamma   90.00
#
_symmetry.space_group_name_H-M   'P 1'
#
loop_
_entity.id
_entity.type
_entity.pdbx_description
1 polymer ?
#
loop_
_entity_poly.entity_id
_entity_poly.type
_entity_poly.pdbx_seq_one_letter_code
_entity_poly.pdbx_strand_id
1 'polypeptide(L)'
;MTKRSLDVENKENESESNSATTNDPLPAKKPKLIAQTNDHEDEKEVEHDSDGEEDEEDEVVEEEEEEEGPISISQVIELNEGTIHPKHKEYFIYEGTDLSMVSRTARFWSRKYLQALRHVNPDAYNMYIHNDFVCYGELEVLENCLIDLAKGTLLKHKGQMNSANCITAFRRLEALTIVLKEADNFVGMDDGDRFVAILRVIGACYVTILGTLLPKSLFHNGSVENEDDIKKLTKLAQQLPNFKEVLKQALIRARLYLQIGDARTAYINVLYTIYCHWSTIIDKNRIDLNVKSDEQDEEIWEALKCAARIKKTAYKESFNFLKELEIYSKMYPDLGGHSHDLRKWSKTRRNMYSFDNMDDEPVGNFWLRL
;
A
#
# COMPACT_ATOMS: atom_id res chain seq x y z
N MET A 1 16.40 -26.28 -2.20
CA MET A 1 16.27 -25.74 -3.56
C MET A 1 16.64 -24.27 -3.48
N THR A 2 17.72 -23.91 -4.17
CA THR A 2 18.40 -22.62 -4.08
C THR A 2 17.59 -21.55 -4.80
N LYS A 3 17.23 -20.48 -4.09
CA LYS A 3 16.57 -19.28 -4.65
C LYS A 3 17.58 -18.55 -5.54
N ARG A 4 17.27 -18.39 -6.84
CA ARG A 4 18.03 -17.50 -7.72
C ARG A 4 17.44 -16.10 -7.60
N SER A 5 18.30 -15.16 -7.22
CA SER A 5 18.06 -13.73 -7.31
C SER A 5 18.01 -13.33 -8.78
N LEU A 6 16.96 -12.61 -9.19
CA LEU A 6 16.80 -12.03 -10.52
C LEU A 6 17.38 -10.62 -10.52
N ASP A 7 18.71 -10.47 -10.51
CA ASP A 7 19.37 -9.20 -10.81
C ASP A 7 20.87 -9.42 -11.05
N VAL A 8 21.26 -9.90 -12.22
CA VAL A 8 22.56 -9.61 -12.86
C VAL A 8 22.40 -9.84 -14.36
N GLU A 9 22.38 -8.77 -15.16
CA GLU A 9 22.99 -8.70 -16.50
C GLU A 9 22.55 -7.39 -17.17
N ASN A 10 23.37 -6.35 -17.04
CA ASN A 10 23.36 -5.25 -17.99
C ASN A 10 24.74 -4.57 -18.03
N LYS A 11 25.68 -5.26 -18.67
CA LYS A 11 26.83 -4.65 -19.34
C LYS A 11 27.04 -5.45 -20.61
N GLU A 12 26.60 -4.90 -21.74
CA GLU A 12 27.18 -5.10 -23.07
C GLU A 12 26.22 -4.55 -24.14
N ASN A 13 26.53 -3.34 -24.63
CA ASN A 13 26.73 -3.02 -26.05
C ASN A 13 26.34 -1.58 -26.37
N GLU A 14 27.34 -0.70 -26.28
CA GLU A 14 27.47 0.46 -27.17
C GLU A 14 28.21 0.06 -28.46
N SER A 15 27.99 0.88 -29.52
CA SER A 15 28.62 0.91 -30.85
C SER A 15 28.16 -0.19 -31.85
N GLU A 16 27.94 0.03 -33.14
CA GLU A 16 28.07 1.18 -34.07
C GLU A 16 27.38 0.81 -35.40
N SER A 17 26.86 1.78 -36.17
CA SER A 17 27.20 2.02 -37.60
C SER A 17 26.11 2.76 -38.41
N ASN A 18 26.62 3.72 -39.19
CA ASN A 18 25.97 4.73 -40.04
C ASN A 18 25.53 4.20 -41.43
N SER A 19 24.61 4.89 -42.13
CA SER A 19 24.93 5.71 -43.33
C SER A 19 23.70 6.22 -44.14
N ALA A 20 23.77 7.52 -44.49
CA ALA A 20 23.35 8.26 -45.72
C ALA A 20 21.89 8.14 -46.27
N THR A 21 21.21 9.20 -46.74
CA THR A 21 21.66 10.26 -47.69
C THR A 21 20.71 11.48 -47.72
N THR A 22 21.27 12.62 -48.12
CA THR A 22 20.86 14.04 -48.15
C THR A 22 19.89 14.49 -49.28
N ASN A 23 19.16 15.61 -49.10
CA ASN A 23 19.23 16.86 -49.90
C ASN A 23 18.12 17.90 -49.55
N ASP A 24 18.54 19.09 -49.09
CA ASP A 24 17.82 20.39 -48.92
C ASP A 24 17.85 21.22 -50.25
N PRO A 25 17.43 22.53 -50.42
CA PRO A 25 17.01 23.61 -49.45
C PRO A 25 15.90 24.66 -49.89
N LEU A 26 15.28 25.35 -48.89
CA LEU A 26 14.96 26.82 -48.71
C LEU A 26 14.07 27.64 -49.73
N PRO A 27 13.63 28.93 -49.49
CA PRO A 27 13.56 29.80 -48.28
C PRO A 27 12.32 30.76 -48.12
N ALA A 28 12.30 31.48 -46.98
CA ALA A 28 11.98 32.91 -46.74
C ALA A 28 10.53 33.44 -46.55
N LYS A 29 10.26 34.08 -45.39
CA LYS A 29 10.23 35.56 -45.21
C LYS A 29 9.98 36.03 -43.75
N LYS A 30 10.84 36.97 -43.32
CA LYS A 30 10.94 37.83 -42.11
C LYS A 30 9.80 38.91 -42.01
N PRO A 31 9.86 39.97 -41.16
CA PRO A 31 10.14 40.18 -39.71
C PRO A 31 9.23 41.28 -39.04
N LYS A 32 9.49 41.64 -37.76
CA LYS A 32 9.53 43.04 -37.18
C LYS A 32 10.03 42.96 -35.71
N LEU A 33 11.24 43.38 -35.30
CA LEU A 33 11.79 44.74 -35.03
C LEU A 33 10.91 45.57 -34.07
N ILE A 34 11.38 46.06 -32.91
CA ILE A 34 12.28 47.23 -32.62
C ILE A 34 12.74 47.08 -31.14
N ALA A 35 14.03 46.99 -30.75
CA ALA A 35 15.17 47.94 -30.69
C ALA A 35 15.23 48.84 -29.43
N GLN A 36 16.38 48.82 -28.72
CA GLN A 36 17.21 49.98 -28.31
C GLN A 36 18.39 49.54 -27.40
N THR A 37 19.64 49.57 -27.90
CA THR A 37 20.76 50.55 -27.63
C THR A 37 21.57 50.21 -26.36
N ASN A 38 22.91 50.17 -26.27
CA ASN A 38 24.02 50.81 -27.00
C ASN A 38 25.35 50.05 -26.81
N ASP A 39 26.23 50.18 -27.81
CA ASP A 39 27.70 50.45 -27.81
C ASP A 39 28.61 49.80 -26.75
N HIS A 40 29.59 48.99 -27.16
CA HIS A 40 30.89 49.48 -27.66
C HIS A 40 31.82 48.32 -28.11
N GLU A 41 32.47 48.56 -29.24
CA GLU A 41 33.58 47.81 -29.86
C GLU A 41 34.83 47.79 -28.96
N ASP A 42 35.60 46.69 -28.91
CA ASP A 42 36.87 46.59 -29.64
C ASP A 42 37.67 45.31 -29.34
N GLU A 43 38.39 44.92 -30.38
CA GLU A 43 39.19 43.73 -30.63
C GLU A 43 40.43 43.58 -29.73
N LYS A 44 40.85 42.33 -29.45
CA LYS A 44 42.14 41.75 -29.92
C LYS A 44 42.46 40.38 -29.31
N GLU A 45 42.76 39.45 -30.22
CA GLU A 45 43.50 38.21 -30.03
C GLU A 45 44.91 38.46 -29.48
N VAL A 46 45.52 37.49 -28.77
CA VAL A 46 46.77 36.77 -29.12
C VAL A 46 47.06 35.68 -28.06
N GLU A 47 47.45 34.50 -28.56
CA GLU A 47 47.92 33.27 -27.91
C GLU A 47 49.23 33.43 -27.09
N HIS A 48 49.48 32.57 -26.09
CA HIS A 48 50.58 31.57 -26.04
C HIS A 48 50.75 30.92 -24.65
N ASP A 49 50.93 29.60 -24.67
CA ASP A 49 51.53 28.61 -23.75
C ASP A 49 52.21 29.04 -22.43
N SER A 50 52.07 28.20 -21.40
CA SER A 50 53.19 27.47 -20.77
C SER A 50 52.75 26.65 -19.54
N ASP A 51 52.99 25.34 -19.63
CA ASP A 51 53.46 24.35 -18.63
C ASP A 51 52.93 24.31 -17.19
N GLY A 52 52.60 23.09 -16.75
CA GLY A 52 52.49 22.71 -15.34
C GLY A 52 52.08 21.24 -15.18
N GLU A 53 53.07 20.36 -15.08
CA GLU A 53 52.97 18.95 -14.67
C GLU A 53 52.30 18.81 -13.28
N GLU A 54 51.60 17.70 -13.04
CA GLU A 54 51.83 16.84 -11.86
C GLU A 54 50.96 15.56 -11.95
N ASP A 55 51.66 14.43 -11.86
CA ASP A 55 51.14 13.07 -11.71
C ASP A 55 50.48 12.89 -10.33
N GLU A 56 49.27 12.32 -10.27
CA GLU A 56 48.80 11.62 -9.08
C GLU A 56 48.24 10.24 -9.46
N GLU A 57 48.81 9.23 -8.81
CA GLU A 57 48.55 7.82 -8.94
C GLU A 57 47.18 7.48 -8.34
N ASP A 58 46.25 6.95 -9.15
CA ASP A 58 44.95 6.46 -8.67
C ASP A 58 45.13 5.11 -7.95
N GLU A 59 45.14 5.14 -6.61
CA GLU A 59 44.92 3.96 -5.76
C GLU A 59 43.49 3.42 -5.96
N VAL A 60 43.40 2.23 -6.54
CA VAL A 60 42.14 1.46 -6.61
C VAL A 60 41.81 0.95 -5.21
N VAL A 61 40.92 1.66 -4.51
CA VAL A 61 40.30 1.16 -3.29
C VAL A 61 39.23 0.16 -3.69
N GLU A 62 39.52 -1.13 -3.50
CA GLU A 62 38.50 -2.19 -3.47
C GLU A 62 37.62 -1.96 -2.24
N GLU A 63 36.45 -1.36 -2.42
CA GLU A 63 35.42 -1.33 -1.38
C GLU A 63 34.84 -2.74 -1.24
N GLU A 64 35.16 -3.38 -0.11
CA GLU A 64 34.52 -4.61 0.34
C GLU A 64 33.01 -4.37 0.46
N GLU A 65 32.21 -5.10 -0.34
CA GLU A 65 30.76 -5.12 -0.20
C GLU A 65 30.40 -5.67 1.19
N GLU A 66 30.09 -4.79 2.13
CA GLU A 66 29.47 -5.16 3.40
C GLU A 66 28.12 -5.81 3.10
N GLU A 67 27.95 -7.08 3.49
CA GLU A 67 26.66 -7.77 3.48
C GLU A 67 25.63 -6.94 4.28
N GLU A 68 24.77 -6.19 3.59
CA GLU A 68 23.72 -5.40 4.22
C GLU A 68 22.76 -6.33 4.98
N GLY A 69 22.79 -6.22 6.30
CA GLY A 69 21.80 -6.83 7.18
C GLY A 69 20.38 -6.31 6.89
N PRO A 70 19.34 -6.94 7.46
CA PRO A 70 17.95 -6.61 7.17
C PRO A 70 17.64 -5.13 7.43
N ILE A 71 17.19 -4.44 6.38
CA ILE A 71 16.90 -3.00 6.34
C ILE A 71 15.88 -2.62 7.43
N SER A 72 16.12 -1.53 8.16
CA SER A 72 15.21 -1.07 9.20
C SER A 72 13.91 -0.50 8.61
N ILE A 73 12.77 -0.59 9.33
CA ILE A 73 11.49 0.00 8.87
C ILE A 73 11.67 1.48 8.50
N SER A 74 12.47 2.24 9.24
CA SER A 74 12.73 3.65 8.94
C SER A 74 13.39 3.84 7.58
N GLN A 75 14.30 2.95 7.19
CA GLN A 75 14.98 2.97 5.87
C GLN A 75 14.04 2.50 4.74
N VAL A 76 13.25 1.44 4.94
CA VAL A 76 12.18 1.03 3.99
C VAL A 76 11.17 2.16 3.76
N ILE A 77 10.95 2.97 4.79
CA ILE A 77 10.09 4.15 4.78
C ILE A 77 10.70 5.30 3.95
N GLU A 78 12.01 5.53 4.03
CA GLU A 78 12.69 6.60 3.29
C GLU A 78 12.77 6.30 1.78
N LEU A 79 12.92 5.03 1.40
CA LEU A 79 13.03 4.59 0.00
C LEU A 79 11.74 4.74 -0.83
N ASN A 80 10.57 4.82 -0.18
CA ASN A 80 9.25 4.73 -0.82
C ASN A 80 8.47 6.07 -0.90
N GLU A 81 9.11 7.23 -0.75
CA GLU A 81 8.44 8.56 -0.83
C GLU A 81 8.15 9.03 -2.27
N GLY A 82 7.22 8.35 -2.96
CA GLY A 82 6.72 8.72 -4.29
C GLY A 82 5.34 9.40 -4.29
N THR A 83 5.34 10.74 -4.31
CA THR A 83 4.31 11.69 -4.79
C THR A 83 2.88 11.21 -5.06
N ILE A 84 1.95 11.38 -4.11
CA ILE A 84 0.55 11.81 -4.39
C ILE A 84 0.11 12.77 -3.26
N HIS A 85 0.10 14.07 -3.54
CA HIS A 85 -0.22 15.12 -2.55
C HIS A 85 -1.74 15.44 -2.52
N PRO A 86 -2.35 15.72 -1.35
CA PRO A 86 -3.79 16.04 -1.16
C PRO A 86 -4.41 17.23 -1.90
N LYS A 87 -3.73 17.86 -2.87
CA LYS A 87 -4.14 19.16 -3.46
C LYS A 87 -4.83 19.06 -4.83
N HIS A 88 -4.92 17.90 -5.47
CA HIS A 88 -5.57 17.77 -6.79
C HIS A 88 -7.07 17.46 -6.65
N LYS A 89 -7.92 18.38 -7.16
CA LYS A 89 -9.38 18.46 -6.96
C LYS A 89 -10.21 17.82 -8.09
N GLU A 90 -9.68 16.85 -8.83
CA GLU A 90 -10.46 16.24 -9.93
C GLU A 90 -11.22 15.02 -9.41
N TYR A 91 -12.49 15.26 -9.07
CA TYR A 91 -13.43 14.29 -8.53
C TYR A 91 -13.94 13.36 -9.65
N PHE A 92 -13.72 12.05 -9.50
CA PHE A 92 -14.44 11.03 -10.25
C PHE A 92 -15.50 10.40 -9.34
N ILE A 93 -16.66 10.11 -9.93
CA ILE A 93 -17.82 9.48 -9.29
C ILE A 93 -17.46 8.02 -8.98
N TYR A 94 -17.89 7.55 -7.80
CA TYR A 94 -17.59 6.22 -7.29
C TYR A 94 -18.60 5.20 -7.81
N GLU A 95 -18.23 4.42 -8.81
CA GLU A 95 -18.86 3.11 -9.02
C GLU A 95 -18.18 2.12 -8.04
N GLY A 96 -18.93 1.56 -7.10
CA GLY A 96 -18.48 0.44 -6.23
C GLY A 96 -18.24 0.74 -4.74
N THR A 97 -17.90 1.98 -4.34
CA THR A 97 -17.69 2.26 -2.90
C THR A 97 -19.01 2.50 -2.17
N ASP A 98 -19.18 1.80 -1.04
CA ASP A 98 -20.30 2.01 -0.13
C ASP A 98 -20.28 3.43 0.42
N LEU A 99 -21.24 4.26 0.01
CA LEU A 99 -21.36 5.66 0.42
C LEU A 99 -21.40 5.85 1.94
N SER A 100 -21.78 4.80 2.70
CA SER A 100 -21.83 4.82 4.16
C SER A 100 -20.46 4.74 4.85
N MET A 101 -19.37 4.49 4.12
CA MET A 101 -17.99 4.36 4.64
C MET A 101 -17.05 5.52 4.29
N VAL A 102 -17.58 6.71 3.96
CA VAL A 102 -16.79 7.65 3.14
C VAL A 102 -16.48 8.99 3.84
N SER A 103 -15.58 8.99 4.83
CA SER A 103 -14.97 10.24 5.31
C SER A 103 -14.09 10.89 4.24
N ARG A 104 -13.87 12.22 4.32
CA ARG A 104 -13.04 12.95 3.32
C ARG A 104 -11.60 12.44 3.29
N THR A 105 -11.04 12.10 4.45
CA THR A 105 -9.69 11.53 4.55
C THR A 105 -9.68 10.13 3.96
N ALA A 106 -10.67 9.29 4.27
CA ALA A 106 -10.75 7.95 3.71
C ALA A 106 -10.82 7.97 2.19
N ARG A 107 -11.63 8.85 1.59
CA ARG A 107 -11.71 9.04 0.12
C ARG A 107 -10.36 9.27 -0.54
N PHE A 108 -9.56 10.15 0.04
CA PHE A 108 -8.28 10.49 -0.54
C PHE A 108 -7.35 9.27 -0.55
N TRP A 109 -7.25 8.60 0.60
CA TRP A 109 -6.36 7.46 0.76
C TRP A 109 -6.85 6.22 0.01
N SER A 110 -8.13 5.88 0.09
CA SER A 110 -8.69 4.75 -0.66
C SER A 110 -8.51 4.96 -2.15
N ARG A 111 -8.77 6.16 -2.69
CA ARG A 111 -8.54 6.45 -4.11
C ARG A 111 -7.10 6.21 -4.55
N LYS A 112 -6.11 6.62 -3.75
CA LYS A 112 -4.69 6.37 -4.06
C LYS A 112 -4.45 4.87 -4.31
N TYR A 113 -4.95 4.01 -3.42
CA TYR A 113 -4.71 2.56 -3.49
C TYR A 113 -5.63 1.83 -4.46
N LEU A 114 -6.91 2.19 -4.54
CA LEU A 114 -7.83 1.65 -5.54
C LEU A 114 -7.37 1.96 -6.96
N GLN A 115 -6.75 3.12 -7.19
CA GLN A 115 -6.12 3.40 -8.46
C GLN A 115 -4.91 2.48 -8.70
N ALA A 116 -4.10 2.20 -7.68
CA ALA A 116 -2.98 1.28 -7.80
C ALA A 116 -3.43 -0.16 -8.12
N LEU A 117 -4.49 -0.67 -7.49
CA LEU A 117 -5.05 -2.01 -7.76
C LEU A 117 -5.42 -2.22 -9.24
N ARG A 118 -5.90 -1.19 -9.94
CA ARG A 118 -6.22 -1.28 -11.38
C ARG A 118 -5.01 -1.56 -12.26
N HIS A 119 -3.81 -1.31 -11.75
CA HIS A 119 -2.57 -1.39 -12.50
C HIS A 119 -1.71 -2.62 -12.14
N VAL A 120 -2.24 -3.52 -11.31
CA VAL A 120 -1.59 -4.80 -11.00
C VAL A 120 -2.19 -5.97 -11.78
N ASN A 121 -3.24 -5.74 -12.58
CA ASN A 121 -3.89 -6.78 -13.39
C ASN A 121 -3.26 -6.86 -14.80
N PRO A 122 -2.54 -7.94 -15.16
CA PRO A 122 -1.96 -8.15 -16.49
C PRO A 122 -2.98 -8.14 -17.63
N ASP A 123 -4.20 -8.63 -17.38
CA ASP A 123 -5.26 -8.69 -18.39
C ASP A 123 -5.66 -7.28 -18.86
N ALA A 124 -5.61 -6.29 -17.96
CA ALA A 124 -5.87 -4.89 -18.31
C ALA A 124 -4.82 -4.29 -19.27
N TYR A 125 -3.70 -4.99 -19.46
CA TYR A 125 -2.58 -4.60 -20.32
C TYR A 125 -2.35 -5.57 -21.50
N ASN A 126 -3.26 -6.53 -21.73
CA ASN A 126 -3.09 -7.61 -22.72
C ASN A 126 -1.77 -8.38 -22.52
N MET A 127 -1.45 -8.72 -21.27
CA MET A 127 -0.24 -9.46 -20.91
C MET A 127 -0.58 -10.83 -20.33
N TYR A 128 0.26 -11.82 -20.62
CA TYR A 128 0.25 -13.14 -20.01
C TYR A 128 1.37 -13.23 -18.96
N ILE A 129 0.98 -13.11 -17.68
CA ILE A 129 1.87 -13.36 -16.54
C ILE A 129 1.21 -14.42 -15.66
N HIS A 130 2.00 -15.34 -15.10
CA HIS A 130 1.51 -16.42 -14.25
C HIS A 130 0.62 -15.96 -13.09
N ASN A 131 -0.30 -16.85 -12.71
CA ASN A 131 -1.53 -16.59 -11.95
C ASN A 131 -1.39 -15.78 -10.66
N ASP A 132 -0.25 -15.82 -9.98
CA ASP A 132 -0.09 -15.14 -8.69
C ASP A 132 0.31 -13.67 -8.81
N PHE A 133 0.63 -13.19 -10.03
CA PHE A 133 1.10 -11.81 -10.22
C PHE A 133 0.12 -10.78 -9.65
N VAL A 134 -1.18 -10.97 -9.92
CA VAL A 134 -2.23 -10.10 -9.38
C VAL A 134 -2.26 -10.18 -7.87
N CYS A 135 -2.14 -11.38 -7.30
CA CYS A 135 -2.17 -11.61 -5.86
C CYS A 135 -1.03 -10.87 -5.14
N TYR A 136 0.20 -10.98 -5.65
CA TYR A 136 1.36 -10.25 -5.12
C TYR A 136 1.27 -8.74 -5.37
N GLY A 137 0.69 -8.31 -6.49
CA GLY A 137 0.48 -6.89 -6.74
C GLY A 137 -0.56 -6.27 -5.81
N GLU A 138 -1.66 -6.96 -5.52
CA GLU A 138 -2.62 -6.50 -4.52
C GLU A 138 -2.01 -6.47 -3.11
N LEU A 139 -1.19 -7.48 -2.77
CA LEU A 139 -0.42 -7.50 -1.52
C LEU A 139 0.51 -6.28 -1.42
N GLU A 140 1.28 -5.97 -2.46
CA GLU A 140 2.16 -4.81 -2.53
C GLU A 140 1.39 -3.50 -2.28
N VAL A 141 0.17 -3.37 -2.84
CA VAL A 141 -0.71 -2.22 -2.60
C VAL A 141 -1.18 -2.15 -1.14
N LEU A 142 -1.52 -3.29 -0.52
CA LEU A 142 -1.91 -3.36 0.90
C LEU A 142 -0.74 -3.02 1.83
N GLU A 143 0.46 -3.52 1.53
CA GLU A 143 1.70 -3.21 2.25
C GLU A 143 2.01 -1.72 2.20
N ASN A 144 1.94 -1.11 1.01
CA ASN A 144 2.06 0.33 0.84
C ASN A 144 1.04 1.11 1.67
N CYS A 145 -0.20 0.62 1.75
CA CYS A 145 -1.25 1.22 2.58
C CYS A 145 -0.89 1.22 4.07
N LEU A 146 -0.40 0.09 4.59
CA LEU A 146 0.01 -0.08 5.97
C LEU A 146 1.23 0.79 6.31
N ILE A 147 2.22 0.83 5.43
CA ILE A 147 3.40 1.69 5.55
C ILE A 147 2.99 3.16 5.69
N ASP A 148 2.14 3.67 4.80
CA ASP A 148 1.70 5.07 4.85
C ASP A 148 0.85 5.36 6.09
N LEU A 149 0.08 4.39 6.58
CA LEU A 149 -0.63 4.50 7.86
C LEU A 149 0.38 4.64 9.01
N ALA A 150 1.39 3.76 9.08
CA ALA A 150 2.43 3.79 10.10
C ALA A 150 3.19 5.13 10.10
N LYS A 151 3.68 5.58 8.92
CA LYS A 151 4.36 6.88 8.74
C LYS A 151 3.47 8.04 9.18
N GLY A 152 2.26 8.10 8.63
CA GLY A 152 1.43 9.29 8.71
C GLY A 152 0.67 9.47 10.02
N THR A 153 0.65 8.46 10.90
CA THR A 153 -0.18 8.51 12.12
C THR A 153 0.51 8.02 13.38
N LEU A 154 1.39 7.02 13.30
CA LEU A 154 1.97 6.39 14.49
C LEU A 154 3.43 6.81 14.72
N LEU A 155 4.22 6.95 13.65
CA LEU A 155 5.62 7.36 13.75
C LEU A 155 5.78 8.88 13.88
N LYS A 156 5.03 9.68 13.11
CA LYS A 156 5.05 11.16 13.19
C LYS A 156 4.60 11.73 14.54
N HIS A 157 3.96 10.92 15.38
CA HIS A 157 3.40 11.36 16.66
C HIS A 157 3.93 10.58 17.86
N LYS A 158 5.13 9.98 17.77
CA LYS A 158 5.84 9.36 18.90
C LYS A 158 5.92 10.37 20.07
N GLY A 159 5.01 10.23 21.04
CA GLY A 159 5.00 11.03 22.27
C GLY A 159 3.63 11.55 22.71
N GLN A 160 2.72 11.93 21.79
CA GLN A 160 1.38 12.42 22.15
C GLN A 160 0.36 12.15 21.03
N MET A 161 -0.29 10.98 21.09
CA MET A 161 -1.47 10.73 20.26
C MET A 161 -2.65 11.51 20.87
N ASN A 162 -2.91 12.71 20.35
CA ASN A 162 -4.08 13.48 20.73
C ASN A 162 -5.35 12.95 20.01
N SER A 163 -6.53 13.35 20.47
CA SER A 163 -7.80 12.90 19.91
C SER A 163 -7.95 13.14 18.40
N ALA A 164 -7.35 14.20 17.85
CA ALA A 164 -7.41 14.51 16.42
C ALA A 164 -6.57 13.54 15.58
N ASN A 165 -5.41 13.13 16.10
CA ASN A 165 -4.53 12.15 15.47
C ASN A 165 -5.19 10.76 15.45
N CYS A 166 -5.86 10.37 16.55
CA CYS A 166 -6.61 9.10 16.60
C CYS A 166 -7.77 9.06 15.61
N ILE A 167 -8.53 10.15 15.48
CA ILE A 167 -9.61 10.28 14.48
C ILE A 167 -9.03 10.19 13.07
N THR A 168 -7.89 10.83 12.82
CA THR A 168 -7.21 10.77 11.52
C THR A 168 -6.72 9.36 11.22
N ALA A 169 -6.17 8.64 12.20
CA ALA A 169 -5.77 7.25 12.07
C ALA A 169 -6.97 6.35 11.75
N PHE A 170 -8.10 6.53 12.45
CA PHE A 170 -9.32 5.80 12.15
C PHE A 170 -9.81 6.05 10.72
N ARG A 171 -9.77 7.29 10.23
CA ARG A 171 -10.16 7.59 8.84
C ARG A 171 -9.21 6.99 7.79
N ARG A 172 -7.95 6.71 8.15
CA ARG A 172 -7.04 5.92 7.29
C ARG A 172 -7.32 4.43 7.38
N LEU A 173 -7.72 3.94 8.56
CA LEU A 173 -8.21 2.57 8.74
C LEU A 173 -9.49 2.31 7.93
N GLU A 174 -10.40 3.28 7.87
CA GLU A 174 -11.57 3.28 6.97
C GLU A 174 -11.13 3.14 5.51
N ALA A 175 -10.10 3.87 5.06
CA ALA A 175 -9.53 3.68 3.72
C ALA A 175 -8.98 2.27 3.49
N LEU A 176 -8.19 1.74 4.43
CA LEU A 176 -7.67 0.37 4.36
C LEU A 176 -8.82 -0.65 4.24
N THR A 177 -9.90 -0.47 5.00
CA THR A 177 -11.08 -1.35 4.95
C THR A 177 -11.74 -1.35 3.57
N ILE A 178 -11.81 -0.19 2.92
CA ILE A 178 -12.31 -0.06 1.54
C ILE A 178 -11.36 -0.79 0.56
N VAL A 179 -10.05 -0.62 0.71
CA VAL A 179 -9.07 -1.26 -0.18
C VAL A 179 -9.12 -2.79 -0.03
N LEU A 180 -9.22 -3.31 1.19
CA LEU A 180 -9.39 -4.74 1.46
C LEU A 180 -10.68 -5.33 0.89
N LYS A 181 -11.69 -4.50 0.65
CA LYS A 181 -12.93 -4.93 -0.01
C LYS A 181 -12.76 -5.14 -1.52
N GLU A 182 -11.82 -4.43 -2.14
CA GLU A 182 -11.59 -4.45 -3.59
C GLU A 182 -10.35 -5.29 -3.97
N ALA A 183 -9.43 -5.50 -3.03
CA ALA A 183 -8.33 -6.46 -3.16
C ALA A 183 -8.89 -7.87 -2.86
N ASP A 184 -9.64 -8.43 -3.81
CA ASP A 184 -10.26 -9.75 -3.67
C ASP A 184 -9.33 -10.88 -4.14
N ASN A 185 -8.29 -10.60 -4.92
CA ASN A 185 -7.41 -11.64 -5.50
C ASN A 185 -6.26 -12.02 -4.56
N PHE A 186 -5.79 -11.14 -3.67
CA PHE A 186 -4.63 -11.43 -2.82
C PHE A 186 -4.80 -12.68 -1.93
N VAL A 187 -6.05 -13.09 -1.68
CA VAL A 187 -6.35 -14.32 -0.92
C VAL A 187 -5.98 -15.61 -1.68
N GLY A 188 -5.75 -15.51 -2.99
CA GLY A 188 -5.35 -16.61 -3.86
C GLY A 188 -3.83 -16.78 -4.00
N MET A 189 -3.01 -16.05 -3.22
CA MET A 189 -1.54 -16.21 -3.29
C MET A 189 -1.10 -17.61 -2.87
N ASP A 190 -0.10 -18.17 -3.54
CA ASP A 190 0.50 -19.47 -3.19
C ASP A 190 1.43 -19.40 -1.96
N ASP A 191 1.78 -18.19 -1.49
CA ASP A 191 2.52 -17.98 -0.24
C ASP A 191 1.59 -17.82 0.98
N GLY A 192 1.13 -18.97 1.49
CA GLY A 192 0.25 -19.03 2.65
C GLY A 192 0.88 -18.44 3.93
N ASP A 193 2.20 -18.53 4.11
CA ASP A 193 2.88 -17.99 5.29
C ASP A 193 2.91 -16.44 5.25
N ARG A 194 3.18 -15.85 4.07
CA ARG A 194 3.11 -14.39 3.87
C ARG A 194 1.68 -13.88 4.04
N PHE A 195 0.69 -14.61 3.51
CA PHE A 195 -0.72 -14.31 3.73
C PHE A 195 -1.09 -14.26 5.23
N VAL A 196 -0.72 -15.27 6.01
CA VAL A 196 -1.00 -15.28 7.46
C VAL A 196 -0.27 -14.14 8.17
N ALA A 197 0.98 -13.87 7.79
CA ALA A 197 1.78 -12.80 8.38
C ALA A 197 1.17 -11.41 8.10
N ILE A 198 0.73 -11.11 6.87
CA ILE A 198 0.13 -9.81 6.55
C ILE A 198 -1.23 -9.62 7.25
N LEU A 199 -2.04 -10.68 7.37
CA LEU A 199 -3.30 -10.63 8.11
C LEU A 199 -3.08 -10.30 9.59
N ARG A 200 -2.02 -10.82 10.20
CA ARG A 200 -1.61 -10.48 11.57
C ARG A 200 -1.28 -8.99 11.70
N VAL A 201 -0.57 -8.42 10.72
CA VAL A 201 -0.26 -6.98 10.67
C VAL A 201 -1.53 -6.13 10.53
N ILE A 202 -2.43 -6.50 9.61
CA ILE A 202 -3.73 -5.83 9.42
C ILE A 202 -4.55 -5.87 10.71
N GLY A 203 -4.66 -7.05 11.34
CA GLY A 203 -5.34 -7.22 12.61
C GLY A 203 -4.77 -6.36 13.73
N ALA A 204 -3.44 -6.32 13.84
CA ALA A 204 -2.75 -5.47 14.81
C ALA A 204 -2.99 -3.97 14.55
N CYS A 205 -3.08 -3.55 13.28
CA CYS A 205 -3.44 -2.19 12.89
C CYS A 205 -4.83 -1.79 13.41
N TYR A 206 -5.86 -2.62 13.17
CA TYR A 206 -7.20 -2.39 13.72
C TYR A 206 -7.17 -2.26 15.25
N VAL A 207 -6.58 -3.24 15.95
CA VAL A 207 -6.57 -3.26 17.42
C VAL A 207 -5.79 -2.08 18.00
N THR A 208 -4.67 -1.69 17.41
CA THR A 208 -3.86 -0.56 17.88
C THR A 208 -4.64 0.76 17.77
N ILE A 209 -5.26 1.01 16.61
CA ILE A 209 -6.01 2.26 16.38
C ILE A 209 -7.26 2.31 17.26
N LEU A 210 -8.03 1.22 17.32
CA LEU A 210 -9.21 1.13 18.17
C LEU A 210 -8.83 1.23 19.66
N GLY A 211 -7.76 0.57 20.09
CA GLY A 211 -7.23 0.60 21.46
C GLY A 211 -6.84 1.99 21.93
N THR A 212 -6.42 2.84 20.99
CA THR A 212 -6.08 4.23 21.30
C THR A 212 -7.30 5.16 21.25
N LEU A 213 -8.29 4.86 20.41
CA LEU A 213 -9.48 5.67 20.22
C LEU A 213 -10.52 5.45 21.34
N LEU A 214 -10.73 4.19 21.73
CA LEU A 214 -11.86 3.75 22.54
C LEU A 214 -11.52 3.66 24.03
N PRO A 215 -12.52 3.77 24.93
CA PRO A 215 -12.37 3.38 26.33
C PRO A 215 -11.91 1.93 26.49
N LYS A 216 -11.05 1.67 27.49
CA LYS A 216 -10.58 0.30 27.81
C LYS A 216 -11.72 -0.64 28.17
N SER A 217 -12.82 -0.13 28.73
CA SER A 217 -14.02 -0.90 29.06
C SER A 217 -14.64 -1.59 27.83
N LEU A 218 -14.48 -1.04 26.62
CA LEU A 218 -15.00 -1.65 25.40
C LEU A 218 -14.30 -2.95 24.97
N PHE A 219 -13.12 -3.24 25.51
CA PHE A 219 -12.32 -4.42 25.13
C PHE A 219 -12.60 -5.64 26.02
N HIS A 220 -13.38 -5.48 27.09
CA HIS A 220 -13.65 -6.51 28.08
C HIS A 220 -15.10 -6.98 27.95
N ASN A 221 -15.41 -8.24 28.29
CA ASN A 221 -16.78 -8.78 28.17
C ASN A 221 -17.79 -8.27 29.24
N GLY A 222 -17.48 -7.16 29.91
CA GLY A 222 -18.33 -6.57 30.94
C GLY A 222 -19.25 -5.49 30.38
N SER A 223 -20.35 -5.17 31.08
CA SER A 223 -21.19 -4.04 30.72
C SER A 223 -20.39 -2.73 30.85
N VAL A 224 -20.47 -1.90 29.81
CA VAL A 224 -19.97 -0.52 29.89
C VAL A 224 -21.03 0.33 30.58
N GLU A 225 -20.93 0.41 31.90
CA GLU A 225 -21.87 1.19 32.73
C GLU A 225 -21.31 2.56 33.13
N ASN A 226 -20.05 2.85 32.79
CA ASN A 226 -19.43 4.11 33.13
C ASN A 226 -20.00 5.27 32.27
N GLU A 227 -20.65 6.23 32.93
CA GLU A 227 -21.26 7.39 32.28
C GLU A 227 -20.26 8.22 31.46
N ASP A 228 -19.01 8.34 31.92
CA ASP A 228 -17.96 9.07 31.20
C ASP A 228 -17.55 8.35 29.90
N ASP A 229 -17.50 7.02 29.92
CA ASP A 229 -17.22 6.22 28.73
C ASP A 229 -18.36 6.35 27.71
N ILE A 230 -19.61 6.33 28.17
CA ILE A 230 -20.79 6.53 27.32
C ILE A 230 -20.76 7.94 26.67
N LYS A 231 -20.44 8.98 27.44
CA LYS A 231 -20.30 10.36 26.92
C LYS A 231 -19.18 10.44 25.87
N LYS A 232 -18.02 9.82 26.14
CA LYS A 232 -16.89 9.77 25.20
C LYS A 232 -17.27 9.04 23.92
N LEU A 233 -17.97 7.91 24.02
CA LEU A 233 -18.42 7.14 22.86
C LEU A 233 -19.47 7.88 22.04
N THR A 234 -20.42 8.55 22.69
CA THR A 234 -21.42 9.38 22.01
C THR A 234 -20.75 10.49 21.21
N LYS A 235 -19.73 11.16 21.79
CA LYS A 235 -18.94 12.16 21.08
C LYS A 235 -18.17 11.56 19.89
N LEU A 236 -17.57 10.39 20.06
CA LEU A 236 -16.87 9.69 18.97
C LEU A 236 -17.82 9.30 17.84
N ALA A 237 -19.03 8.81 18.15
CA ALA A 237 -20.04 8.47 17.16
C ALA A 237 -20.44 9.68 16.30
N GLN A 238 -20.51 10.88 16.90
CA GLN A 238 -20.76 12.12 16.16
C GLN A 238 -19.57 12.51 15.25
N GLN A 239 -18.34 12.24 15.66
CA GLN A 239 -17.13 12.59 14.90
C GLN A 239 -16.79 11.56 13.81
N LEU A 240 -17.26 10.33 13.98
CA LEU A 240 -17.01 9.17 13.15
C LEU A 240 -18.35 8.48 12.83
N PRO A 241 -19.21 9.09 12.01
CA PRO A 241 -20.54 8.53 11.70
C PRO A 241 -20.46 7.15 11.04
N ASN A 242 -19.36 6.87 10.35
CA ASN A 242 -19.13 5.62 9.62
C ASN A 242 -18.49 4.52 10.49
N PHE A 243 -18.28 4.77 11.79
CA PHE A 243 -17.53 3.88 12.66
C PHE A 243 -18.08 2.45 12.67
N LYS A 244 -19.41 2.32 12.80
CA LYS A 244 -20.09 1.03 12.81
C LYS A 244 -19.90 0.27 11.49
N GLU A 245 -20.03 0.95 10.36
CA GLU A 245 -19.89 0.30 9.07
C GLU A 245 -18.45 -0.18 8.82
N VAL A 246 -17.45 0.61 9.23
CA VAL A 246 -16.04 0.18 9.17
C VAL A 246 -15.83 -1.11 9.97
N LEU A 247 -16.41 -1.22 11.17
CA LEU A 247 -16.33 -2.44 11.96
C LEU A 247 -17.09 -3.62 11.32
N LYS A 248 -18.27 -3.36 10.75
CA LYS A 248 -19.07 -4.37 10.03
C LYS A 248 -18.24 -4.98 8.89
N GLN A 249 -17.67 -4.15 8.03
CA GLN A 249 -16.85 -4.61 6.90
C GLN A 249 -15.57 -5.29 7.36
N ALA A 250 -14.90 -4.78 8.40
CA ALA A 250 -13.72 -5.44 8.96
C ALA A 250 -14.03 -6.84 9.49
N LEU A 251 -15.19 -7.04 10.12
CA LEU A 251 -15.64 -8.36 10.59
C LEU A 251 -15.97 -9.31 9.44
N ILE A 252 -16.67 -8.83 8.40
CA ILE A 252 -16.99 -9.62 7.21
C ILE A 252 -15.70 -10.10 6.54
N ARG A 253 -14.74 -9.20 6.31
CA ARG A 253 -13.45 -9.53 5.70
C ARG A 253 -12.63 -10.48 6.56
N ALA A 254 -12.57 -10.23 7.87
CA ALA A 254 -11.87 -11.12 8.77
C ALA A 254 -12.45 -12.54 8.79
N ARG A 255 -13.78 -12.70 8.68
CA ARG A 255 -14.41 -14.02 8.51
C ARG A 255 -13.95 -14.69 7.21
N LEU A 256 -13.93 -13.95 6.10
CA LEU A 256 -13.51 -14.49 4.81
C LEU A 256 -12.06 -15.02 4.91
N TYR A 257 -11.17 -14.26 5.53
CA TYR A 257 -9.77 -14.67 5.71
C TYR A 257 -9.59 -15.88 6.63
N LEU A 258 -10.43 -16.04 7.66
CA LEU A 258 -10.44 -17.24 8.52
C LEU A 258 -10.83 -18.52 7.78
N GLN A 259 -11.55 -18.43 6.65
CA GLN A 259 -11.92 -19.60 5.87
C GLN A 259 -10.76 -20.10 5.00
N ILE A 260 -9.74 -19.27 4.78
CA ILE A 260 -8.66 -19.50 3.82
C ILE A 260 -7.38 -20.00 4.52
N GLY A 261 -7.26 -19.82 5.85
CA GLY A 261 -6.19 -20.42 6.64
C GLY A 261 -6.56 -20.60 8.11
N ASP A 262 -5.89 -21.50 8.83
CA ASP A 262 -6.09 -21.73 10.29
C ASP A 262 -5.52 -20.56 11.15
N ALA A 263 -5.44 -19.37 10.56
CA ALA A 263 -4.98 -18.12 11.15
C ALA A 263 -6.04 -17.60 12.12
N ARG A 264 -6.23 -18.29 13.24
CA ARG A 264 -7.11 -17.87 14.33
C ARG A 264 -6.55 -16.63 15.01
N THR A 265 -6.84 -15.48 14.43
CA THR A 265 -6.35 -14.23 14.97
C THR A 265 -7.28 -13.73 16.06
N ALA A 266 -6.76 -13.56 17.28
CA ALA A 266 -7.56 -13.07 18.41
C ALA A 266 -8.12 -11.66 18.21
N TYR A 267 -7.64 -10.89 17.22
CA TYR A 267 -8.18 -9.58 16.87
C TYR A 267 -9.67 -9.63 16.47
N ILE A 268 -10.14 -10.75 15.91
CA ILE A 268 -11.54 -10.88 15.47
C ILE A 268 -12.48 -10.85 16.67
N ASN A 269 -12.07 -11.47 17.79
CA ASN A 269 -12.79 -11.37 19.06
C ASN A 269 -12.82 -9.93 19.59
N VAL A 270 -11.73 -9.18 19.39
CA VAL A 270 -11.67 -7.76 19.77
C VAL A 270 -12.65 -6.95 18.93
N LEU A 271 -12.64 -7.11 17.61
CA LEU A 271 -13.58 -6.45 16.71
C LEU A 271 -15.04 -6.79 17.04
N TYR A 272 -15.33 -8.06 17.29
CA TYR A 272 -16.65 -8.55 17.70
C TYR A 272 -17.12 -7.88 19.00
N THR A 273 -16.26 -7.88 20.02
CA THR A 273 -16.59 -7.30 21.34
C THR A 273 -16.90 -5.81 21.19
N ILE A 274 -16.06 -5.07 20.46
CA ILE A 274 -16.26 -3.65 20.20
C ILE A 274 -17.57 -3.41 19.43
N TYR A 275 -17.85 -4.20 18.40
CA TYR A 275 -19.07 -4.07 17.60
C TYR A 275 -20.33 -4.28 18.44
N CYS A 276 -20.39 -5.36 19.22
CA CYS A 276 -21.53 -5.65 20.10
C CYS A 276 -21.77 -4.54 21.13
N HIS A 277 -20.70 -4.04 21.75
CA HIS A 277 -20.80 -2.95 22.70
C HIS A 277 -21.23 -1.64 22.05
N TRP A 278 -20.66 -1.31 20.89
CA TRP A 278 -21.05 -0.12 20.14
C TRP A 278 -22.54 -0.15 19.81
N SER A 279 -23.05 -1.26 19.25
CA SER A 279 -24.47 -1.40 18.93
C SER A 279 -25.37 -1.31 20.17
N THR A 280 -24.93 -1.88 21.30
CA THR A 280 -25.72 -1.81 22.55
C THR A 280 -25.78 -0.38 23.11
N ILE A 281 -24.67 0.35 23.09
CA ILE A 281 -24.56 1.67 23.74
C ILE A 281 -25.08 2.80 22.84
N ILE A 282 -24.65 2.82 21.58
CA ILE A 282 -24.90 3.90 20.64
C ILE A 282 -26.21 3.69 19.90
N ASP A 283 -26.40 2.50 19.32
CA ASP A 283 -27.61 2.20 18.54
C ASP A 283 -28.79 1.77 19.44
N LYS A 284 -28.52 1.54 20.73
CA LYS A 284 -29.47 0.96 21.69
C LYS A 284 -30.05 -0.37 21.21
N ASN A 285 -29.24 -1.12 20.45
CA ASN A 285 -29.63 -2.39 19.84
C ASN A 285 -28.79 -3.53 20.43
N ARG A 286 -29.46 -4.51 21.05
CA ARG A 286 -28.82 -5.73 21.55
C ARG A 286 -28.83 -6.79 20.46
N ILE A 287 -27.64 -7.28 20.10
CA ILE A 287 -27.47 -8.33 19.12
C ILE A 287 -27.81 -9.69 19.77
N ASP A 288 -28.88 -10.33 19.32
CA ASP A 288 -29.25 -11.70 19.72
C ASP A 288 -28.96 -12.69 18.60
N LEU A 289 -27.82 -13.37 18.67
CA LEU A 289 -27.33 -14.31 17.65
C LEU A 289 -28.29 -15.50 17.35
N ASN A 290 -29.34 -15.68 18.14
CA ASN A 290 -30.34 -16.74 17.94
C ASN A 290 -31.50 -16.33 17.02
N VAL A 291 -31.67 -15.03 16.76
CA VAL A 291 -32.70 -14.52 15.84
C VAL A 291 -32.19 -14.60 14.40
N LYS A 292 -33.05 -14.88 13.42
CA LYS A 292 -32.62 -14.80 12.01
C LYS A 292 -32.40 -13.33 11.63
N SER A 293 -31.28 -13.01 10.99
CA SER A 293 -31.08 -11.68 10.42
C SER A 293 -32.00 -11.49 9.21
N ASP A 294 -32.27 -10.23 8.89
CA ASP A 294 -32.81 -9.88 7.58
C ASP A 294 -31.78 -10.24 6.49
N GLU A 295 -32.24 -10.50 5.26
CA GLU A 295 -31.38 -10.89 4.13
C GLU A 295 -30.25 -9.87 3.86
N GLN A 296 -30.50 -8.58 4.13
CA GLN A 296 -29.51 -7.50 3.92
C GLN A 296 -28.34 -7.51 4.92
N ASP A 297 -28.43 -8.28 6.00
CA ASP A 297 -27.41 -8.38 7.05
C ASP A 297 -26.87 -9.81 7.27
N GLU A 298 -27.12 -10.73 6.32
CA GLU A 298 -26.70 -12.14 6.47
C GLU A 298 -25.16 -12.28 6.61
N GLU A 299 -24.38 -11.53 5.82
CA GLU A 299 -22.92 -11.60 5.85
C GLU A 299 -22.33 -11.22 7.21
N ILE A 300 -22.81 -10.10 7.77
CA ILE A 300 -22.38 -9.64 9.10
C ILE A 300 -22.88 -10.60 10.18
N TRP A 301 -24.09 -11.14 10.05
CA TRP A 301 -24.62 -12.11 11.00
C TRP A 301 -23.74 -13.34 11.12
N GLU A 302 -23.34 -13.90 9.99
CA GLU A 302 -22.46 -15.05 9.94
C GLU A 302 -21.03 -14.70 10.40
N ALA A 303 -20.53 -13.48 10.14
CA ALA A 303 -19.28 -12.99 10.71
C ALA A 303 -19.32 -12.93 12.25
N LEU A 304 -20.42 -12.43 12.83
CA LEU A 304 -20.60 -12.38 14.27
C LEU A 304 -20.70 -13.77 14.90
N LYS A 305 -21.43 -14.70 14.27
CA LYS A 305 -21.48 -16.11 14.71
C LYS A 305 -20.11 -16.77 14.67
N CYS A 306 -19.36 -16.53 13.60
CA CYS A 306 -17.99 -17.05 13.45
C CYS A 306 -17.10 -16.53 14.58
N ALA A 307 -17.08 -15.22 14.81
CA ALA A 307 -16.30 -14.60 15.86
C ALA A 307 -16.68 -15.11 17.26
N ALA A 308 -17.97 -15.23 17.57
CA ALA A 308 -18.45 -15.70 18.87
C ALA A 308 -17.97 -17.13 19.23
N ARG A 309 -17.61 -17.95 18.24
CA ARG A 309 -17.10 -19.33 18.42
C ARG A 309 -15.60 -19.39 18.68
N ILE A 310 -14.85 -18.32 18.44
CA ILE A 310 -13.39 -18.31 18.62
C ILE A 310 -13.07 -18.31 20.12
N LYS A 311 -12.30 -19.32 20.58
CA LYS A 311 -11.93 -19.45 22.00
C LYS A 311 -11.19 -18.19 22.49
N LYS A 312 -11.66 -17.63 23.61
CA LYS A 312 -11.14 -16.39 24.23
C LYS A 312 -9.75 -16.51 24.85
N THR A 313 -9.09 -17.67 24.82
CA THR A 313 -7.77 -17.87 25.46
C THR A 313 -6.62 -17.14 24.77
N ALA A 314 -6.88 -16.41 23.68
CA ALA A 314 -5.88 -15.77 22.83
C ALA A 314 -5.60 -14.28 23.13
N TYR A 315 -6.20 -13.68 24.18
CA TYR A 315 -5.93 -12.28 24.60
C TYR A 315 -4.51 -11.99 25.12
N LYS A 316 -3.57 -12.96 25.07
CA LYS A 316 -2.16 -12.72 25.43
C LYS A 316 -1.36 -12.04 24.32
N GLU A 317 -1.91 -11.91 23.12
CA GLU A 317 -1.24 -11.20 22.02
C GLU A 317 -1.35 -9.69 22.23
N SER A 318 -0.21 -8.98 22.22
CA SER A 318 -0.17 -7.54 22.47
C SER A 318 -0.61 -6.68 21.27
N PHE A 319 -0.95 -7.30 20.12
CA PHE A 319 -1.38 -6.67 18.85
C PHE A 319 -0.85 -5.25 18.63
N ASN A 320 0.48 -5.10 18.68
CA ASN A 320 1.12 -3.81 18.49
C ASN A 320 1.48 -3.67 17.01
N PHE A 321 0.78 -2.79 16.30
CA PHE A 321 0.92 -2.67 14.86
C PHE A 321 2.35 -2.38 14.41
N LEU A 322 3.07 -1.44 15.05
CA LEU A 322 4.44 -1.13 14.64
C LEU A 322 5.39 -2.32 14.87
N LYS A 323 5.19 -3.06 15.96
CA LYS A 323 5.99 -4.26 16.26
C LYS A 323 5.69 -5.39 15.27
N GLU A 324 4.42 -5.63 14.96
CA GLU A 324 4.02 -6.68 14.01
C GLU A 324 4.47 -6.33 12.59
N LEU A 325 4.39 -5.05 12.20
CA LEU A 325 4.94 -4.55 10.93
C LEU A 325 6.47 -4.72 10.87
N GLU A 326 7.18 -4.52 11.99
CA GLU A 326 8.64 -4.76 12.08
C GLU A 326 9.00 -6.23 11.91
N ILE A 327 8.24 -7.11 12.56
CA ILE A 327 8.43 -8.55 12.41
C ILE A 327 8.19 -8.95 10.95
N TYR A 328 7.09 -8.46 10.36
CA TYR A 328 6.78 -8.71 8.96
C TYR A 328 7.87 -8.21 8.02
N SER A 329 8.37 -6.98 8.19
CA SER A 329 9.42 -6.43 7.32
C SER A 329 10.75 -7.16 7.44
N LYS A 330 11.03 -7.81 8.58
CA LYS A 330 12.21 -8.67 8.74
C LYS A 330 12.05 -10.02 8.04
N MET A 331 10.81 -10.53 7.94
CA MET A 331 10.51 -11.77 7.24
C MET A 331 10.42 -11.58 5.72
N TYR A 332 9.91 -10.42 5.30
CA TYR A 332 9.70 -10.02 3.90
C TYR A 332 10.34 -8.64 3.67
N PRO A 333 11.66 -8.60 3.37
CA PRO A 333 12.41 -7.35 3.19
C PRO A 333 11.92 -6.50 2.01
N ASP A 334 11.29 -7.15 1.02
CA ASP A 334 10.61 -6.59 -0.15
C ASP A 334 9.23 -6.00 0.20
N LEU A 335 9.07 -5.41 1.38
CA LEU A 335 7.80 -4.85 1.85
C LEU A 335 7.38 -3.63 1.00
N GLY A 336 6.23 -3.74 0.35
CA GLY A 336 5.64 -2.69 -0.48
C GLY A 336 6.44 -2.42 -1.75
N GLY A 337 6.35 -1.19 -2.26
CA GLY A 337 7.05 -0.79 -3.48
C GLY A 337 6.14 -0.68 -4.70
N HIS A 338 6.67 -1.04 -5.86
CA HIS A 338 6.02 -0.82 -7.16
C HIS A 338 6.43 -1.87 -8.21
N SER A 339 6.91 -3.02 -7.76
CA SER A 339 7.42 -4.08 -8.64
C SER A 339 6.30 -4.71 -9.47
N HIS A 340 5.06 -4.67 -8.96
CA HIS A 340 3.87 -5.19 -9.64
C HIS A 340 3.02 -4.08 -10.30
N ASP A 341 3.39 -2.80 -10.17
CA ASP A 341 2.73 -1.70 -10.87
C ASP A 341 3.14 -1.70 -12.36
N LEU A 342 2.27 -2.22 -13.22
CA LEU A 342 2.54 -2.36 -14.66
C LEU A 342 2.77 -1.02 -15.37
N ARG A 343 2.38 0.12 -14.78
CA ARG A 343 2.72 1.46 -15.32
C ARG A 343 4.21 1.78 -15.17
N LYS A 344 4.86 1.19 -14.17
CA LYS A 344 6.29 1.40 -13.88
C LYS A 344 7.18 0.49 -14.72
N TRP A 345 6.61 -0.53 -15.34
CA TRP A 345 7.36 -1.40 -16.24
C TRP A 345 7.76 -0.66 -17.51
N SER A 346 8.96 -0.96 -18.04
CA SER A 346 9.36 -0.46 -19.35
C SER A 346 8.47 -1.06 -20.45
N LYS A 347 8.36 -0.37 -21.59
CA LYS A 347 7.63 -0.91 -22.74
C LYS A 347 8.22 -2.24 -23.20
N THR A 348 9.55 -2.34 -23.23
CA THR A 348 10.27 -3.56 -23.58
C THR A 348 9.89 -4.71 -22.67
N ARG A 349 9.92 -4.50 -21.34
CA ARG A 349 9.52 -5.52 -20.37
C ARG A 349 8.06 -5.93 -20.56
N ARG A 350 7.13 -4.98 -20.72
CA ARG A 350 5.71 -5.34 -20.94
C ARG A 350 5.50 -6.16 -22.22
N ASN A 351 6.19 -5.80 -23.30
CA ASN A 351 6.11 -6.51 -24.56
C ASN A 351 6.62 -7.96 -24.42
N MET A 352 7.62 -8.26 -23.59
CA MET A 352 8.07 -9.65 -23.38
C MET A 352 6.96 -10.59 -22.89
N TYR A 353 5.96 -10.04 -22.20
CA TYR A 353 4.81 -10.79 -21.68
C TYR A 353 3.52 -10.53 -22.47
N SER A 354 3.57 -9.89 -23.65
CA SER A 354 2.35 -9.69 -24.44
C SER A 354 1.86 -11.02 -25.03
N PHE A 355 0.54 -11.20 -25.12
CA PHE A 355 -0.05 -12.39 -25.76
C PHE A 355 0.55 -12.67 -27.15
N ASP A 356 0.73 -11.61 -27.95
CA ASP A 356 1.33 -11.70 -29.30
C ASP A 356 2.72 -12.37 -29.33
N ASN A 357 3.52 -12.23 -28.26
CA ASN A 357 4.86 -12.82 -28.20
C ASN A 357 4.86 -14.23 -27.58
N MET A 358 3.81 -14.58 -26.83
CA MET A 358 3.66 -15.89 -26.21
C MET A 358 3.02 -16.92 -27.16
N ASP A 359 2.21 -16.47 -28.11
CA ASP A 359 1.56 -17.34 -29.11
C ASP A 359 2.55 -17.92 -30.15
N ASP A 360 3.70 -17.28 -30.35
CA ASP A 360 4.71 -17.66 -31.34
C ASP A 360 5.84 -18.57 -30.79
N GLU A 361 5.91 -18.83 -29.48
CA GLU A 361 6.95 -19.71 -28.92
C GLU A 361 6.55 -21.20 -28.93
N PRO A 362 7.40 -22.09 -29.49
CA PRO A 362 7.17 -23.52 -29.36
C PRO A 362 7.21 -23.92 -27.89
N VAL A 363 6.14 -24.57 -27.44
CA VAL A 363 5.76 -25.01 -26.07
C VAL A 363 6.91 -25.55 -25.18
N GLY A 364 8.05 -25.93 -25.75
CA GLY A 364 9.23 -26.42 -25.04
C GLY A 364 10.16 -25.37 -24.41
N ASN A 365 10.20 -24.13 -24.90
CA ASN A 365 11.15 -23.11 -24.40
C ASN A 365 10.57 -22.16 -23.34
N PHE A 366 9.25 -22.13 -23.20
CA PHE A 366 8.53 -21.28 -22.26
C PHE A 366 8.95 -21.52 -20.78
N TRP A 367 9.22 -22.77 -20.42
CA TRP A 367 9.59 -23.14 -19.03
C TRP A 367 11.03 -22.77 -18.62
N LEU A 368 11.87 -22.31 -19.56
CA LEU A 368 13.30 -22.07 -19.31
C LEU A 368 13.67 -20.60 -19.09
N ARG A 369 12.70 -19.67 -19.24
CA ARG A 369 12.92 -18.21 -19.09
C ARG A 369 12.31 -17.61 -17.82
N LEU A 370 11.62 -18.40 -17.02
CA LEU A 370 11.15 -18.08 -15.66
C LEU A 370 12.18 -18.58 -14.64
#